data_AF-A0A2V9GZ59-F1
#
_entry.id   AF-A0A2V9GZ59-F1
#
_cell.length_a   1.000
_cell.length_b   1.000
_cell.length_c   1.000
_cell.angle_alpha   90.00
_cell.angle_beta   90.00
_cell.angle_gamma   90.00
#
_symmetry.space_group_name_H-M   'P 1'
#
loop_
_entity.id
_entity.type
_entity.pdbx_description
1 polymer ?
#
loop_
_entity_poly.entity_id
_entity_poly.type
_entity_poly.pdbx_seq_one_letter_code
_entity_poly.pdbx_strand_id
1 'polypeptide(L)'
;MDRRNLETVGVRRTGWAALDRDPQQDTVEFICPHCGARDKKNARRERALYHFTDGFLQDLQGEVTQCHSCKQYLRVVPIVMLHDQDETRRFEAVFSDDQLVSSQ
;
A
#
# COMPACT_ATOMS: atom_id res chain seq x y z
N MET A 1 26.92 -2.52 -0.40
CA MET A 1 25.80 -3.24 -1.02
C MET A 1 24.54 -2.76 -0.33
N ASP A 2 23.78 -1.89 -1.01
CA ASP A 2 22.51 -1.37 -0.54
C ASP A 2 21.57 -2.57 -0.31
N ARG A 3 21.35 -2.96 0.95
CA ARG A 3 20.28 -3.91 1.31
C ARG A 3 18.95 -3.19 1.15
N ARG A 4 18.58 -2.85 -0.08
CA ARG A 4 17.26 -2.30 -0.38
C ARG A 4 16.27 -3.43 -0.20
N ASN A 5 15.38 -3.26 0.77
CA ASN A 5 14.22 -4.13 0.91
C ASN A 5 13.44 -4.08 -0.41
N LEU A 6 12.95 -5.23 -0.88
CA LEU A 6 12.05 -5.24 -2.04
C LEU A 6 10.83 -4.37 -1.73
N GLU A 7 10.43 -3.57 -2.72
CA GLU A 7 9.33 -2.62 -2.60
C GLU A 7 8.05 -3.26 -3.15
N THR A 8 6.92 -2.98 -2.51
CA THR A 8 5.58 -3.36 -2.97
C THR A 8 4.61 -2.24 -2.70
N VAL A 9 3.60 -2.10 -3.54
CA VAL A 9 2.50 -1.18 -3.28
C VAL A 9 1.62 -1.71 -2.15
N GLY A 10 1.17 -0.80 -1.29
CA GLY A 10 0.20 -1.07 -0.24
C GLY A 10 -1.08 -0.28 -0.44
N VAL A 11 -2.18 -0.82 0.06
CA VAL A 11 -3.50 -0.21 -0.04
C VAL A 11 -4.09 -0.06 1.34
N ARG A 12 -4.39 1.19 1.74
CA ARG A 12 -5.14 1.52 2.94
C ARG A 12 -6.57 1.84 2.54
N ARG A 13 -7.48 0.91 2.80
CA ARG A 13 -8.91 1.14 2.61
C ARG A 13 -9.47 1.76 3.88
N THR A 14 -9.91 3.00 3.79
CA THR A 14 -10.59 3.71 4.88
C THR A 14 -11.93 4.22 4.35
N GLY A 15 -12.91 4.48 5.21
CA GLY A 15 -14.15 5.13 4.77
C GLY A 15 -14.00 6.65 4.85
N TRP A 16 -14.76 7.41 4.05
CA TRP A 16 -14.84 8.88 4.20
C TRP A 16 -15.10 9.33 5.65
N ALA A 17 -15.95 8.60 6.39
CA ALA A 17 -16.25 8.89 7.79
C ALA A 17 -15.12 8.53 8.79
N ALA A 18 -14.05 7.89 8.32
CA ALA A 18 -12.89 7.46 9.11
C ALA A 18 -11.62 8.26 8.80
N LEU A 19 -11.71 9.28 7.94
CA LEU A 19 -10.59 10.12 7.50
C LEU A 19 -9.81 10.81 8.64
N ASP A 20 -10.49 11.15 9.73
CA ASP A 20 -9.92 11.85 10.89
C ASP A 20 -9.55 10.90 12.06
N ARG A 21 -9.74 9.58 11.87
CA ARG A 21 -9.43 8.60 12.93
C ARG A 21 -7.93 8.31 12.99
N ASP A 22 -7.51 7.83 14.16
CA ASP A 22 -6.14 7.37 14.38
C ASP A 22 -5.75 6.34 13.30
N PRO A 23 -4.63 6.56 12.58
CA PRO A 23 -4.23 5.71 11.48
C PRO A 23 -3.97 4.25 11.88
N GLN A 24 -3.62 3.98 13.14
CA GLN A 24 -3.40 2.62 13.63
C GLN A 24 -4.67 1.77 13.68
N GLN A 25 -5.85 2.40 13.58
CA GLN A 25 -7.12 1.70 13.43
C GLN A 25 -7.35 1.16 12.01
N ASP A 26 -6.63 1.70 11.03
CA ASP A 26 -6.69 1.23 9.65
C ASP A 26 -5.61 0.19 9.36
N THR A 27 -5.88 -0.66 8.37
CA THR A 27 -4.93 -1.64 7.87
C THR A 27 -4.47 -1.31 6.46
N VAL A 28 -3.19 -1.56 6.21
CA VAL A 28 -2.56 -1.54 4.89
C VAL A 28 -2.44 -2.97 4.40
N GLU A 29 -3.09 -3.28 3.29
CA GLU A 29 -3.01 -4.56 2.57
C GLU A 29 -1.92 -4.49 1.51
N PHE A 30 -1.16 -5.57 1.32
CA PHE A 30 -0.10 -5.65 0.31
C PHE A 30 0.13 -7.09 -0.14
N ILE A 31 0.83 -7.26 -1.27
CA ILE A 31 1.29 -8.57 -1.75
C ILE A 31 2.79 -8.66 -1.51
N CYS A 32 3.25 -9.74 -0.88
CA CYS A 32 4.68 -9.93 -0.64
C CYS A 32 5.41 -10.17 -1.97
N PRO A 33 6.41 -9.35 -2.35
CA PRO A 33 7.15 -9.53 -3.60
C PRO A 33 8.07 -10.77 -3.57
N HIS A 34 8.34 -11.32 -2.38
CA HIS A 34 9.20 -12.51 -2.23
C HIS A 34 8.45 -13.83 -2.44
N CYS A 35 7.17 -13.91 -2.05
CA CYS A 35 6.41 -15.17 -2.05
C CYS A 35 5.01 -15.09 -2.66
N GLY A 36 4.55 -13.90 -3.07
CA GLY A 36 3.22 -13.69 -3.64
C GLY A 36 2.07 -13.77 -2.62
N ALA A 37 2.34 -13.99 -1.33
CA ALA A 37 1.31 -14.03 -0.31
C ALA A 37 0.67 -12.65 -0.10
N ARG A 38 -0.67 -12.59 -0.03
CA ARG A 38 -1.40 -11.41 0.44
C ARG A 38 -1.23 -11.29 1.95
N ASP A 39 -0.89 -10.10 2.40
CA ASP A 39 -0.61 -9.82 3.80
C ASP A 39 -1.10 -8.43 4.19
N LYS A 40 -1.16 -8.16 5.49
CA LYS A 40 -1.66 -6.89 6.04
C LYS A 40 -0.83 -6.43 7.23
N LYS A 41 -0.77 -5.12 7.41
CA LYS A 41 -0.18 -4.46 8.58
C LYS A 41 -1.06 -3.31 9.06
N ASN A 42 -0.87 -2.85 10.29
CA ASN A 42 -1.51 -1.60 10.72
C ASN A 42 -0.86 -0.41 10.00
N ALA A 43 -1.65 0.59 9.63
CA ALA A 43 -1.09 1.84 9.14
C ALA A 43 -0.42 2.59 10.29
N ARG A 44 0.74 3.21 10.05
CA ARG A 44 1.40 4.05 11.08
C ARG A 44 1.57 5.49 10.62
N ARG A 45 1.27 5.76 9.36
CA ARG A 45 1.41 7.07 8.71
C ARG A 45 0.11 7.85 8.84
N GLU A 46 0.20 9.06 9.40
CA GLU A 46 -0.90 10.00 9.49
C GLU A 46 -1.36 10.46 8.10
N ARG A 47 -2.64 10.81 7.96
CA ARG A 47 -3.22 11.28 6.69
C ARG A 47 -2.49 12.51 6.13
N ALA A 48 -2.00 13.40 6.98
CA ALA A 48 -1.27 14.61 6.58
C ALA A 48 0.04 14.32 5.81
N LEU A 49 0.55 13.10 5.89
CA LEU A 49 1.75 12.64 5.18
C LEU A 49 1.44 12.04 3.79
N TYR A 50 0.17 11.92 3.44
CA TYR A 50 -0.27 11.46 2.13
C TYR A 50 -0.42 12.66 1.20
N HIS A 51 0.10 12.53 -0.01
CA HIS A 51 0.04 13.54 -1.05
C HIS A 51 -0.81 13.04 -2.21
N PHE A 52 -1.61 13.94 -2.81
CA PHE A 52 -2.41 13.58 -3.97
C PHE A 52 -1.51 13.47 -5.20
N THR A 53 -1.32 12.25 -5.68
CA THR A 53 -0.40 11.90 -6.77
C THR A 53 -1.04 10.79 -7.61
N ASP A 54 -0.91 10.88 -8.94
CA ASP A 54 -1.48 9.90 -9.89
C ASP A 54 -3.00 9.65 -9.69
N GLY A 55 -3.72 10.66 -9.21
CA GLY A 55 -5.17 10.59 -8.99
C GLY A 55 -5.60 9.95 -7.67
N PHE A 56 -4.67 9.61 -6.77
CA PHE A 56 -4.95 9.01 -5.46
C PHE A 56 -4.18 9.71 -4.34
N LEU A 57 -4.63 9.58 -3.09
CA LEU A 57 -3.82 9.97 -1.93
C LEU A 57 -2.76 8.90 -1.65
N GLN A 58 -1.49 9.26 -1.74
CA GLN A 58 -0.38 8.31 -1.64
C GLN A 58 0.67 8.77 -0.62
N ASP A 59 1.19 7.83 0.15
CA ASP A 59 2.42 8.02 0.91
C ASP A 59 3.61 7.43 0.15
N LEU A 60 4.45 8.32 -0.39
CA LEU A 60 5.66 7.97 -1.15
C LEU A 60 6.85 7.60 -0.26
N GLN A 61 6.76 7.85 1.05
CA GLN A 61 7.82 7.42 1.97
C GLN A 61 7.66 5.94 2.32
N GLY A 62 6.42 5.50 2.46
CA GLY A 62 6.06 4.12 2.75
C GLY A 62 6.60 3.64 4.09
N GLU A 63 6.51 2.32 4.31
CA GLU A 63 6.86 1.72 5.59
C GLU A 63 7.50 0.35 5.43
N VAL A 64 8.56 0.08 6.20
CA VAL A 64 9.17 -1.26 6.25
C VAL A 64 8.31 -2.19 7.10
N THR A 65 8.12 -3.41 6.61
CA THR A 65 7.40 -4.48 7.31
C THR A 65 8.07 -5.83 7.05
N GLN A 66 7.65 -6.85 7.80
CA GLN A 66 8.03 -8.23 7.56
C GLN A 66 6.80 -9.00 7.08
N CYS A 67 6.97 -9.83 6.05
CA CYS A 67 5.89 -10.72 5.62
C CYS A 67 5.65 -11.82 6.67
N HIS A 68 4.40 -12.01 7.08
CA HIS A 68 4.03 -13.05 8.03
C HIS A 68 4.23 -14.46 7.49
N SER A 69 4.18 -14.66 6.16
CA SER A 69 4.35 -15.96 5.51
C SER A 69 5.82 -16.36 5.38
N CYS A 70 6.63 -15.62 4.62
CA CYS A 70 8.03 -15.99 4.34
C CYS A 70 9.05 -15.36 5.31
N LYS A 71 8.61 -14.51 6.25
CA LYS A 71 9.44 -13.79 7.23
C LYS A 71 10.52 -12.89 6.63
N GLN A 72 10.47 -12.62 5.32
CA GLN A 72 11.37 -11.67 4.67
C GLN A 72 10.94 -10.23 4.94
N TYR A 73 11.92 -9.35 5.06
CA TYR A 73 11.68 -7.91 5.14
C TYR A 73 11.39 -7.33 3.75
N LEU A 74 10.47 -6.38 3.72
CA LEU A 74 10.05 -5.67 2.53
C LEU A 74 9.66 -4.24 2.90
N ARG A 75 9.54 -3.36 1.91
CA ARG A 75 9.06 -1.99 2.10
C ARG A 75 7.77 -1.81 1.32
N VAL A 76 6.73 -1.35 2.01
CA VAL A 76 5.44 -1.05 1.41
C VAL A 76 5.44 0.41 0.99
N VAL A 77 5.61 0.67 -0.30
CA VAL A 77 5.69 2.00 -0.90
C VAL A 77 5.32 1.94 -2.40
N PRO A 78 4.51 2.88 -2.91
CA PRO A 78 3.68 3.82 -2.17
C PRO A 78 2.56 3.10 -1.38
N ILE A 79 2.04 3.77 -0.34
CA ILE A 79 0.79 3.35 0.32
C ILE A 79 -0.34 4.22 -0.22
N VAL A 80 -1.28 3.60 -0.93
CA VAL A 80 -2.43 4.28 -1.54
C VAL A 80 -3.62 4.25 -0.59
N MET A 81 -4.16 5.42 -0.27
CA MET A 81 -5.36 5.57 0.54
C MET A 81 -6.59 5.66 -0.37
N LEU A 82 -7.55 4.77 -0.12
CA LEU A 82 -8.81 4.68 -0.84
C LEU A 82 -9.96 4.88 0.15
N HIS A 83 -10.91 5.74 -0.19
CA HIS A 83 -11.97 6.23 0.70
C HIS A 83 -13.37 5.71 0.32
N ASP A 84 -13.53 5.28 -0.92
CA ASP A 84 -14.79 4.84 -1.50
C ASP A 84 -14.62 3.65 -2.48
N GLN A 85 -15.73 3.00 -2.82
CA GLN A 85 -15.79 1.91 -3.79
C GLN A 85 -15.40 2.34 -5.21
N ASP A 86 -15.68 3.58 -5.63
CA ASP A 86 -15.26 4.07 -6.95
C ASP A 86 -13.73 4.19 -7.03
N GLU A 87 -13.09 4.75 -6.00
CA GLU A 87 -11.63 4.82 -5.91
C GLU A 87 -11.01 3.43 -5.88
N THR A 88 -11.63 2.50 -5.14
CA THR A 88 -11.25 1.07 -5.16
C THR A 88 -11.29 0.50 -6.57
N ARG A 89 -12.40 0.68 -7.27
CA ARG A 89 -12.57 0.13 -8.62
C ARG A 89 -11.58 0.76 -9.60
N ARG A 90 -11.33 2.06 -9.50
CA ARG A 90 -10.34 2.77 -10.32
C ARG A 90 -8.92 2.30 -10.01
N PHE A 91 -8.58 2.13 -8.73
CA PHE A 91 -7.28 1.61 -8.32
C PHE A 91 -7.09 0.19 -8.87
N GLU A 92 -8.06 -0.69 -8.68
CA GLU A 92 -8.00 -2.06 -9.21
C GLU A 92 -7.92 -2.08 -10.74
N ALA A 93 -8.60 -1.18 -11.45
CA ALA A 93 -8.48 -1.08 -12.91
C ALA A 93 -7.08 -0.66 -13.37
N VAL A 94 -6.45 0.28 -12.68
CA VAL A 94 -5.09 0.76 -12.98
C VAL A 94 -4.04 -0.30 -12.60
N PHE A 95 -4.20 -0.95 -11.44
CA PHE A 95 -3.23 -1.89 -10.90
C PHE A 95 -3.41 -3.34 -11.39
N SER A 96 -4.60 -3.72 -11.88
CA SER A 96 -4.81 -5.02 -12.53
C SER A 96 -4.13 -5.08 -13.90
N ASP A 97 -3.93 -3.94 -14.55
CA ASP A 97 -3.18 -3.85 -15.81
C ASP A 97 -1.66 -3.88 -15.59
N ASP A 98 -1.18 -3.36 -14.46
CA ASP A 98 0.26 -3.33 -14.13
C ASP A 98 0.87 -4.72 -13.77
N GLN A 99 0.04 -5.77 -13.66
CA GLN A 99 0.52 -7.15 -13.72
C GLN A 99 1.14 -7.51 -15.10
N LEU A 100 1.04 -6.63 -16.10
CA LEU A 100 1.67 -6.80 -17.43
C LEU A 100 2.99 -6.04 -17.61
N VAL A 101 3.46 -5.24 -16.65
CA VAL A 101 4.78 -4.56 -16.76
C VAL A 101 5.83 -5.25 -15.89
N SER A 102 5.97 -6.55 -16.12
CA SER A 102 7.26 -7.23 -16.00
C SER A 102 7.66 -7.67 -17.40
N SER A 103 8.82 -7.18 -17.84
CA SER A 103 9.49 -7.46 -19.12
C SER A 103 9.26 -6.44 -20.24
N GLN A 104 10.09 -5.40 -20.25
CA GLN A 104 10.91 -5.04 -21.42
C GLN A 104 12.30 -4.62 -20.94
#